data_AF-A0A661WLH8-F1
#
_entry.id   AF-A0A661WLH8-F1
#
_cell.length_a   1.000
_cell.length_b   1.000
_cell.length_c   1.000
_cell.angle_alpha   90.00
_cell.angle_beta   90.00
_cell.angle_gamma   90.00
#
_symmetry.space_group_name_H-M   'P 1'
#
loop_
_entity.id
_entity.type
_entity.pdbx_description
1 polymer ?
#
loop_
_entity_poly.entity_id
_entity_poly.type
_entity_poly.pdbx_seq_one_letter_code
_entity_poly.pdbx_strand_id
1 'polypeptide(L)'
;EDATAFIEFVISEAGMRTRLEQGGRLSSRADISLDVYPPSEAALAETVSTFTVLGDLDDTIGGEWQSTFWDQIALLWVDTSALDDVLTTLQENMPE
;
A
#
# COMPACT_ATOMS: atom_id res chain seq x y z
N GLU A 1 7.17 28.03 0.14
CA GLU A 1 8.54 27.80 -0.39
C GLU A 1 9.15 26.56 0.23
N ASP A 2 9.28 26.50 1.56
CA ASP A 2 9.85 25.33 2.27
C ASP A 2 9.11 24.01 2.04
N ALA A 3 7.77 24.00 2.07
CA ALA A 3 7.00 22.78 1.85
C ALA A 3 7.22 22.19 0.44
N THR A 4 7.31 23.06 -0.57
CA THR A 4 7.59 22.65 -1.95
C THR A 4 9.01 22.10 -2.07
N ALA A 5 10.01 22.81 -1.54
CA ALA A 5 11.40 22.35 -1.53
C ALA A 5 11.56 21.00 -0.78
N PHE A 6 10.81 20.81 0.30
CA PHE A 6 10.79 19.53 1.02
C PHE A 6 10.19 18.40 0.18
N ILE A 7 9.04 18.62 -0.46
CA ILE A 7 8.42 17.61 -1.34
C ILE A 7 9.36 17.26 -2.50
N GLU A 8 9.97 18.27 -3.14
CA GLU A 8 10.97 18.09 -4.20
C GLU A 8 12.13 17.21 -3.74
N PHE A 9 12.66 17.45 -2.53
CA PHE A 9 13.69 16.60 -1.96
C PHE A 9 13.19 15.18 -1.71
N VAL A 10 12.02 15.02 -1.08
CA VAL A 10 11.46 13.68 -0.75
C VAL A 10 11.30 12.85 -2.01
N ILE A 11 10.80 13.40 -3.12
CA ILE A 11 10.60 12.66 -4.37
C ILE A 11 11.86 12.57 -5.25
N SER A 12 12.96 13.23 -4.87
CA SER A 12 14.23 13.16 -5.59
C SER A 12 14.91 11.79 -5.43
N GLU A 13 15.88 11.50 -6.29
CA GLU A 13 16.72 10.31 -6.11
C GLU A 13 17.43 10.32 -4.76
N ALA A 14 18.01 11.45 -4.35
CA ALA A 14 18.73 11.57 -3.08
C ALA A 14 17.81 11.30 -1.87
N GLY A 15 16.61 11.91 -1.86
CA GLY A 15 15.63 11.71 -0.80
C GLY A 15 15.11 10.27 -0.74
N MET A 16 14.83 9.67 -1.90
CA MET A 16 14.46 8.25 -1.97
C MET A 16 15.59 7.36 -1.46
N ARG A 17 16.84 7.58 -1.87
CA ARG A 17 17.98 6.80 -1.36
C ARG A 17 18.08 6.87 0.16
N THR A 18 18.03 8.07 0.75
CA THR A 18 18.04 8.25 2.21
C THR A 18 16.91 7.50 2.91
N ARG A 19 15.73 7.40 2.29
CA ARG A 19 14.58 6.67 2.84
C ARG A 19 14.74 5.16 2.72
N LEU A 20 15.22 4.66 1.58
CA LEU A 20 15.32 3.23 1.28
C LEU A 20 16.46 2.56 2.05
N GLU A 21 17.57 3.26 2.28
CA GLU A 21 18.70 2.76 3.07
C GLU A 21 18.31 2.40 4.52
N GLN A 22 17.23 2.99 5.05
CA GLN A 22 16.70 2.69 6.38
C GLN A 22 15.81 1.43 6.42
N GLY A 23 15.34 0.95 5.27
CA GLY A 23 14.41 -0.17 5.16
C GLY A 23 12.97 0.14 5.57
N GLY A 24 12.12 -0.87 5.49
CA GLY A 24 10.71 -0.87 5.85
C GLY A 24 9.78 -0.19 4.83
N ARG A 25 10.30 0.23 3.66
CA ARG A 25 9.53 0.95 2.63
C ARG A 25 10.03 0.61 1.23
N LEU A 26 9.11 0.53 0.27
CA LEU A 26 9.44 0.48 -1.16
C LEU A 26 9.51 1.89 -1.76
N SER A 27 10.20 1.98 -2.90
CA SER A 27 10.41 3.23 -3.64
C SER A 27 9.12 3.62 -4.33
N SER A 28 8.78 4.91 -4.31
CA SER A 28 7.73 5.47 -5.16
C SER A 28 8.23 5.76 -6.59
N ARG A 29 9.50 5.47 -6.87
CA ARG A 29 10.15 5.65 -8.17
C ARG A 29 10.67 4.32 -8.71
N ALA A 30 10.49 4.07 -10.00
CA ALA A 30 10.94 2.86 -10.67
C ALA A 30 12.43 2.89 -11.11
N ASP A 31 13.09 4.05 -11.08
CA ASP A 31 14.45 4.26 -11.58
C ASP A 31 15.54 4.13 -10.51
N ILE A 32 15.18 3.82 -9.26
CA ILE A 32 16.15 3.66 -8.17
C ILE A 32 16.75 2.26 -8.21
N SER A 33 18.09 2.19 -8.08
CA SER A 33 18.80 0.90 -8.02
C SER A 33 18.36 0.07 -6.82
N LEU A 34 18.19 -1.24 -7.05
CA LEU A 34 17.88 -2.21 -6.00
C LEU A 34 19.00 -2.36 -4.95
N ASP A 35 20.24 -1.97 -5.29
CA ASP A 35 21.39 -2.04 -4.37
C ASP A 35 21.30 -1.08 -3.18
N VAL A 36 20.35 -0.13 -3.23
CA VAL A 36 20.08 0.84 -2.15
C VAL A 36 19.34 0.18 -1.00
N TYR A 37 18.61 -0.90 -1.26
CA TYR A 37 17.81 -1.57 -0.24
C TYR A 37 18.67 -2.41 0.71
N PRO A 38 18.24 -2.57 1.97
CA PRO A 38 18.75 -3.64 2.82
C PRO A 38 18.61 -5.00 2.11
N PRO A 39 19.55 -5.95 2.31
CA PRO A 39 19.53 -7.23 1.60
C PRO A 39 18.23 -8.02 1.75
N SER A 40 17.54 -7.91 2.90
CA SER A 40 16.24 -8.56 3.14
C SER A 40 15.09 -7.98 2.31
N GLU A 41 15.24 -6.75 1.82
CA GLU A 41 14.20 -6.00 1.09
C GLU A 41 14.49 -5.90 -0.40
N ALA A 42 15.75 -6.03 -0.83
CA ALA A 42 16.13 -6.01 -2.25
C ALA A 42 15.36 -7.05 -3.06
N ALA A 43 15.22 -8.29 -2.55
CA ALA A 43 14.46 -9.35 -3.20
C ALA A 43 12.96 -9.04 -3.28
N LEU A 44 12.39 -8.37 -2.26
CA LEU A 44 11.00 -7.91 -2.29
C LEU A 44 10.81 -6.83 -3.33
N ALA A 45 11.71 -5.83 -3.38
CA ALA A 45 11.67 -4.75 -4.35
C ALA A 45 11.82 -5.27 -5.79
N GLU A 46 12.72 -6.24 -6.03
CA GLU A 46 12.85 -6.93 -7.32
C GLU A 46 11.55 -7.62 -7.72
N THR A 47 10.95 -8.40 -6.82
CA THR A 47 9.72 -9.14 -7.10
C THR A 47 8.57 -8.19 -7.43
N VAL A 48 8.35 -7.18 -6.59
CA VAL A 48 7.26 -6.21 -6.73
C VAL A 48 7.41 -5.37 -8.00
N SER A 49 8.64 -5.14 -8.50
CA SER A 49 8.88 -4.40 -9.75
C SER A 49 8.23 -5.04 -10.99
N THR A 50 7.92 -6.35 -10.91
CA THR A 50 7.26 -7.09 -11.98
C THR A 50 5.74 -7.08 -11.88
N PHE A 51 5.18 -6.56 -10.79
CA PHE A 51 3.74 -6.59 -10.51
C PHE A 51 3.08 -5.27 -10.91
N THR A 52 1.79 -5.34 -11.23
CA THR A 52 0.95 -4.14 -11.25
C THR A 52 0.59 -3.79 -9.82
N VAL A 53 1.01 -2.62 -9.36
CA VAL A 53 0.64 -2.10 -8.04
C VAL A 53 -0.83 -1.68 -8.09
N LEU A 54 -1.66 -2.31 -7.25
CA LEU A 54 -3.02 -1.90 -6.98
C LEU A 54 -3.06 -1.14 -5.66
N GLY A 55 -3.92 -0.13 -5.56
CA GLY A 55 -4.18 0.54 -4.28
C GLY A 55 -4.78 -0.46 -3.29
N ASP A 56 -4.46 -0.29 -2.01
CA ASP A 56 -5.14 -1.06 -0.97
C ASP A 56 -6.63 -0.70 -0.99
N LEU A 57 -7.48 -1.72 -0.97
CA LEU A 57 -8.89 -1.54 -1.32
C LEU A 57 -9.62 -0.65 -0.31
N ASP A 58 -9.32 -0.86 0.97
CA ASP A 58 -9.92 -0.15 2.09
C ASP A 58 -9.45 1.31 2.16
N ASP A 59 -8.16 1.58 1.91
CA ASP A 59 -7.62 2.94 1.83
C ASP A 59 -8.03 3.67 0.55
N THR A 60 -8.23 2.95 -0.56
CA THR A 60 -8.62 3.53 -1.86
C THR A 60 -10.04 4.05 -1.84
N ILE A 61 -10.97 3.31 -1.21
CA ILE A 61 -12.37 3.72 -1.08
C ILE A 61 -12.55 4.62 0.16
N GLY A 62 -11.96 4.23 1.30
CA GLY A 62 -11.95 5.01 2.52
C GLY A 62 -13.33 5.21 3.16
N GLY A 63 -13.42 6.19 4.06
CA GLY A 63 -14.68 6.62 4.68
C GLY A 63 -15.33 5.55 5.57
N GLU A 64 -16.67 5.53 5.58
CA GLU A 64 -17.43 4.51 6.32
C GLU A 64 -17.19 3.11 5.75
N TRP A 65 -16.97 3.01 4.43
CA TRP A 65 -16.72 1.74 3.75
C TRP A 65 -15.45 1.04 4.26
N GLN A 66 -14.38 1.77 4.55
CA GLN A 66 -13.16 1.20 5.15
C GLN A 66 -13.46 0.49 6.48
N SER A 67 -14.27 1.10 7.34
CA SER A 67 -14.65 0.47 8.63
C SER A 67 -15.49 -0.79 8.39
N THR A 68 -16.48 -0.71 7.49
CA THR A 68 -17.30 -1.87 7.11
C THR A 68 -16.46 -2.99 6.52
N PHE A 69 -15.48 -2.68 5.66
CA PHE A 69 -14.54 -3.65 5.10
C PHE A 69 -13.82 -4.44 6.19
N TRP A 70 -13.18 -3.75 7.12
CA TRP A 70 -12.45 -4.42 8.20
C TRP A 70 -13.34 -5.24 9.12
N ASP A 71 -14.55 -4.76 9.44
CA ASP A 71 -15.53 -5.52 10.22
C ASP A 71 -15.92 -6.83 9.52
N GLN A 72 -16.15 -6.79 8.20
CA GLN A 72 -16.51 -7.99 7.43
C GLN A 72 -15.33 -8.96 7.27
N ILE A 73 -14.10 -8.47 7.07
CA ILE A 73 -12.91 -9.33 7.03
C ILE A 73 -12.66 -10.00 8.39
N ALA A 74 -12.87 -9.28 9.49
CA ALA A 74 -12.75 -9.85 10.83
C ALA A 74 -13.77 -10.97 11.08
N LEU A 75 -14.98 -10.86 10.54
CA LEU A 75 -15.97 -11.95 10.58
C LEU A 75 -15.47 -13.21 9.87
N LEU A 76 -14.85 -13.07 8.69
CA LEU A 76 -14.32 -14.23 7.95
C LEU A 76 -13.19 -14.96 8.67
N TRP A 77 -12.46 -14.30 9.58
CA TRP A 77 -11.43 -14.95 10.39
C TRP A 77 -12.00 -15.93 11.42
N VAL A 78 -13.26 -15.74 11.84
CA VAL A 78 -13.93 -16.58 12.84
C VAL A 78 -15.00 -17.49 12.24
N ASP A 79 -15.60 -17.09 11.12
CA ASP A 79 -16.61 -17.87 10.41
C ASP A 79 -16.46 -17.71 8.89
N THR A 80 -15.80 -18.68 8.26
CA THR A 80 -15.61 -18.68 6.81
C THR A 80 -16.88 -18.98 6.02
N SER A 81 -17.96 -19.45 6.67
CA SER A 81 -19.23 -19.75 5.98
C SER A 81 -20.03 -18.49 5.64
N ALA A 82 -19.69 -17.35 6.25
CA ALA A 82 -20.31 -16.06 6.02
C ALA A 82 -19.82 -15.33 4.74
N LEU A 83 -19.05 -15.98 3.86
CA LEU A 83 -18.45 -15.34 2.68
C LEU A 83 -19.47 -14.60 1.80
N ASP A 84 -20.59 -15.25 1.49
CA ASP A 84 -21.60 -14.65 0.60
C ASP A 84 -22.26 -13.42 1.23
N ASP A 85 -22.51 -13.44 2.54
CA ASP A 85 -23.09 -12.32 3.29
C ASP A 85 -22.10 -11.15 3.40
N VAL A 86 -20.82 -11.46 3.62
CA VAL A 86 -19.72 -10.48 3.62
C VAL A 86 -19.64 -9.78 2.27
N LEU A 87 -19.58 -10.54 1.18
CA LEU A 87 -19.51 -9.98 -0.17
C LEU A 87 -20.73 -9.11 -0.49
N THR A 88 -21.93 -9.56 -0.10
CA THR A 88 -23.17 -8.80 -0.26
C THR A 88 -23.11 -7.47 0.50
N THR A 89 -22.72 -7.52 1.78
CA THR A 89 -22.61 -6.32 2.64
C THR A 89 -21.63 -5.30 2.06
N LEU A 90 -20.46 -5.74 1.61
CA LEU A 90 -19.46 -4.83 1.03
C LEU A 90 -19.96 -4.19 -0.27
N GLN A 91 -20.67 -4.94 -1.10
CA GLN A 91 -21.22 -4.46 -2.36
C GLN A 91 -22.35 -3.44 -2.16
N GLU A 92 -23.25 -3.67 -1.20
CA GLU A 92 -24.37 -2.77 -0.88
C GLU A 92 -23.92 -1.44 -0.28
N ASN A 93 -22.76 -1.42 0.40
CA ASN A 93 -22.22 -0.21 1.03
C ASN A 93 -21.21 0.54 0.13
N MET A 94 -20.94 0.07 -1.09
CA MET A 94 -20.03 0.75 -2.01
C MET A 94 -20.50 2.21 -2.27
N PRO A 95 -19.61 3.21 -2.14
CA PRO A 95 -19.93 4.59 -2.51
C PRO A 95 -20.24 4.72 -4.01
N GLU A 96 -21.13 5.65 -4.36
CA GLU A 96 -21.45 6.02 -5.76
C GLU A 96 -20.30 6.77 -6.46
#